data_AF-A0A9E7K9U5-F1
#
_entry.id   AF-A0A9E7K9U5-F1
#
_cell.length_a   1.000
_cell.length_b   1.000
_cell.length_c   1.000
_cell.angle_alpha   90.00
_cell.angle_beta   90.00
_cell.angle_gamma   90.00
#
_symmetry.space_group_name_H-M   'P 1'
#
loop_
_entity.id
_entity.type
_entity.pdbx_description
1 polymer ?
#
loop_
_entity_poly.entity_id
_entity_poly.type
_entity_poly.pdbx_seq_one_letter_code
_entity_poly.pdbx_strand_id
1 'polypeptide(L)'
;MKWTDGMVRLLIQVVYRVGDDGGGAGKKSSSAAAAAASASALLQKKGKWKSVSRAMMEKGFFVSPQQCEDKFNDLNKRYKRVNDLLGKGTACRVVENQSLLETMDLSPKAKEEARKLLNSKHLFFREMKAAELEEQRVAYQCRAFQLERQRFKWLRFSTNKQREMERMKLENERLRLENDRMALLLRQRELELIQGGNGGGGVSSSAEQQLMLQNTNANPNNSATTV
;
A
#
# COMPACT_ATOMS: atom_id res chain seq x y z
N MET A 1 -33.79 -0.67 -29.08
CA MET A 1 -33.87 0.26 -27.92
C MET A 1 -33.14 1.56 -28.29
N LYS A 2 -33.76 2.73 -28.10
CA LYS A 2 -33.15 4.03 -28.40
C LYS A 2 -32.50 4.58 -27.12
N TRP A 3 -31.19 4.79 -27.12
CA TRP A 3 -30.47 5.37 -26.00
C TRP A 3 -30.72 6.89 -25.93
N THR A 4 -31.23 7.37 -24.80
CA THR A 4 -31.35 8.82 -24.53
C THR A 4 -30.09 9.36 -23.88
N ASP A 5 -29.89 10.67 -23.94
CA ASP A 5 -28.71 11.31 -23.34
C ASP A 5 -28.66 11.11 -21.82
N GLY A 6 -29.82 11.09 -21.16
CA GLY A 6 -29.93 10.76 -19.73
C GLY A 6 -29.47 9.33 -19.42
N MET A 7 -29.86 8.35 -20.25
CA MET A 7 -29.41 6.96 -20.10
C MET A 7 -27.91 6.81 -20.29
N VAL A 8 -27.32 7.52 -21.26
CA VAL A 8 -25.88 7.44 -21.53
C VAL A 8 -25.07 8.11 -20.42
N ARG A 9 -25.51 9.28 -19.91
CA ARG A 9 -24.89 9.94 -18.76
C ARG A 9 -24.90 9.03 -17.54
N LEU A 10 -26.05 8.42 -17.25
CA LEU A 10 -26.19 7.48 -16.14
C LEU A 10 -25.29 6.25 -16.34
N LEU A 11 -25.24 5.69 -17.56
CA LEU A 11 -24.38 4.56 -17.88
C LEU A 11 -22.90 4.88 -17.61
N ILE A 12 -22.40 6.02 -18.10
CA ILE A 12 -21.01 6.45 -17.88
C ILE A 12 -20.76 6.60 -16.37
N GLN A 13 -21.65 7.29 -15.66
CA GLN A 13 -21.53 7.48 -14.21
C GLN A 13 -21.49 6.15 -13.44
N VAL A 14 -22.40 5.22 -13.75
CA VAL A 14 -22.51 3.92 -13.07
C VAL A 14 -21.30 3.03 -13.39
N VAL A 15 -20.86 2.96 -14.65
CA VAL A 15 -19.72 2.11 -15.07
C VAL A 15 -18.43 2.46 -14.33
N TYR A 16 -18.23 3.74 -14.03
CA TYR A 16 -17.06 4.22 -13.30
C TYR A 16 -17.23 4.21 -11.78
N ARG A 17 -18.46 4.24 -11.25
CA ARG A 17 -18.73 4.02 -9.81
C ARG A 17 -18.65 2.55 -9.41
N VAL A 18 -19.21 1.65 -10.22
CA VAL A 18 -19.25 0.18 -9.98
C VAL A 18 -17.87 -0.48 -10.14
N GLY A 19 -16.83 0.27 -10.53
CA GLY A 19 -15.45 -0.19 -10.47
C GLY A 19 -14.92 -0.48 -9.05
N ASP A 20 -15.67 -0.10 -8.00
CA ASP A 20 -15.24 -0.16 -6.60
C ASP A 20 -15.77 -1.38 -5.81
N ASP A 21 -16.84 -2.05 -6.27
CA ASP A 21 -17.51 -3.11 -5.50
C ASP A 21 -16.86 -4.52 -5.60
N GLY A 22 -15.60 -4.62 -6.04
CA GLY A 22 -15.01 -5.90 -6.48
C GLY A 22 -13.70 -6.34 -5.81
N GLY A 23 -13.15 -5.62 -4.83
CA GLY A 23 -11.72 -5.73 -4.51
C GLY A 23 -11.31 -5.97 -3.06
N GLY A 24 -12.21 -6.41 -2.18
CA GLY A 24 -11.91 -6.64 -0.77
C GLY A 24 -11.49 -8.07 -0.42
N ALA A 25 -10.28 -8.51 -0.77
CA ALA A 25 -9.63 -9.65 -0.09
C ALA A 25 -8.12 -9.66 -0.33
N GLY A 26 -7.35 -9.65 0.77
CA GLY A 26 -5.90 -9.46 0.78
C GLY A 26 -5.11 -10.45 -0.08
N LYS A 27 -4.13 -9.93 -0.82
CA LYS A 27 -3.09 -10.76 -1.46
C LYS A 27 -1.98 -11.08 -0.45
N LYS A 28 -1.97 -12.34 0.02
CA LYS A 28 -0.72 -13.06 0.27
C LYS A 28 -0.20 -13.60 -1.07
N SER A 29 1.12 -13.55 -1.21
CA SER A 29 1.91 -13.93 -2.36
C SER A 29 1.92 -15.44 -2.62
N SER A 30 1.53 -15.87 -3.82
CA SER A 30 2.04 -17.09 -4.46
C SER A 30 1.77 -17.05 -5.98
N SER A 31 2.65 -17.66 -6.76
CA SER A 31 2.69 -17.63 -8.24
C SER A 31 1.51 -18.33 -8.93
N ALA A 32 0.64 -19.03 -8.21
CA ALA A 32 -0.64 -19.53 -8.72
C ALA A 32 -1.70 -18.41 -8.90
N ALA A 33 -1.46 -17.22 -8.34
CA ALA A 33 -2.41 -16.10 -8.34
C ALA A 33 -2.55 -15.40 -9.70
N ALA A 34 -1.68 -15.64 -10.69
CA ALA A 34 -1.80 -14.99 -12.00
C ALA A 34 -2.94 -15.57 -12.85
N ALA A 35 -3.11 -16.90 -12.84
CA ALA A 35 -4.21 -17.58 -13.53
C ALA A 35 -5.55 -17.40 -12.78
N ALA A 36 -5.53 -17.43 -11.44
CA ALA A 36 -6.70 -17.13 -10.63
C ALA A 36 -7.10 -15.64 -10.70
N ALA A 37 -6.14 -14.71 -10.81
CA ALA A 37 -6.43 -13.30 -11.06
C ALA A 37 -6.96 -13.06 -12.48
N SER A 38 -6.50 -13.81 -13.50
CA SER A 38 -7.05 -13.67 -14.85
C SER A 38 -8.46 -14.24 -14.96
N ALA A 39 -8.74 -15.39 -14.32
CA ALA A 39 -10.08 -15.97 -14.22
C ALA A 39 -11.02 -15.11 -13.37
N SER A 40 -10.55 -14.60 -12.22
CA SER A 40 -11.32 -13.70 -11.35
C SER A 40 -11.55 -12.34 -12.02
N ALA A 41 -10.59 -11.80 -12.77
CA ALA A 41 -10.80 -10.62 -13.61
C ALA A 41 -11.79 -10.87 -14.76
N LEU A 42 -11.83 -12.09 -15.32
CA LEU A 42 -12.81 -12.48 -16.33
C LEU A 42 -14.23 -12.64 -15.75
N LEU A 43 -14.35 -13.19 -14.53
CA LEU A 43 -15.62 -13.29 -13.80
C LEU A 43 -16.09 -11.92 -13.28
N GLN A 44 -15.19 -11.04 -12.85
CA GLN A 44 -15.48 -9.65 -12.48
C GLN A 44 -15.98 -8.86 -13.70
N LYS A 45 -15.43 -9.08 -14.91
CA LYS A 45 -15.96 -8.49 -16.16
C LYS A 45 -17.41 -8.91 -16.43
N LYS A 46 -17.76 -10.18 -16.21
CA LYS A 46 -19.14 -10.67 -16.35
C LYS A 46 -20.08 -10.22 -15.20
N GLY A 47 -19.52 -9.87 -14.04
CA GLY A 47 -20.26 -9.34 -12.88
C GLY A 47 -20.51 -7.83 -12.96
N LYS A 48 -19.53 -7.04 -13.40
CA LYS A 48 -19.60 -5.58 -13.51
C LYS A 48 -20.81 -5.15 -14.32
N TRP A 49 -20.98 -5.70 -15.52
CA TRP A 49 -22.10 -5.33 -16.38
C TRP A 49 -23.46 -5.77 -15.85
N LYS A 50 -23.51 -6.82 -15.00
CA LYS A 50 -24.73 -7.19 -14.27
C LYS A 50 -25.08 -6.13 -13.23
N SER A 51 -24.11 -5.67 -12.45
CA SER A 51 -24.33 -4.58 -11.48
C SER A 51 -24.67 -3.25 -12.17
N VAL A 52 -24.00 -2.92 -13.28
CA VAL A 52 -24.32 -1.74 -14.09
C VAL A 52 -25.75 -1.80 -14.62
N SER A 53 -26.16 -2.95 -15.17
CA SER A 53 -27.52 -3.16 -15.66
C SER A 53 -28.57 -3.07 -14.55
N ARG A 54 -28.30 -3.60 -13.35
CA ARG A 54 -29.20 -3.44 -12.19
C ARG A 54 -29.35 -1.98 -11.77
N ALA A 55 -28.25 -1.24 -11.65
CA ALA A 55 -28.29 0.18 -11.30
C ALA A 55 -29.01 1.03 -12.37
N MET A 56 -28.95 0.62 -13.65
CA MET A 56 -29.77 1.22 -14.71
C MET A 56 -31.26 0.90 -14.51
N MET A 57 -31.61 -0.34 -14.15
CA MET A 57 -33.00 -0.75 -13.87
C MET A 57 -33.61 -0.02 -12.66
N GLU A 58 -32.82 0.19 -11.59
CA GLU A 58 -33.25 0.94 -10.40
C GLU A 58 -33.64 2.40 -10.72
N LYS A 59 -33.07 2.97 -11.79
CA LYS A 59 -33.44 4.30 -12.30
C LYS A 59 -34.57 4.26 -13.33
N GLY A 60 -35.23 3.11 -13.49
CA GLY A 60 -36.35 2.91 -14.42
C GLY A 60 -35.92 2.58 -15.85
N PHE A 61 -34.63 2.34 -16.12
CA PHE A 61 -34.13 2.02 -17.45
C PHE A 61 -33.82 0.52 -17.60
N PHE A 62 -34.70 -0.21 -18.28
CA PHE A 62 -34.54 -1.63 -18.53
C PHE A 62 -33.58 -1.90 -19.71
N VAL A 63 -32.29 -2.05 -19.39
CA VAL A 63 -31.23 -2.40 -20.36
C VAL A 63 -30.44 -3.60 -19.89
N SER A 64 -30.11 -4.51 -20.80
CA SER A 64 -29.34 -5.72 -20.45
C SER A 64 -27.85 -5.41 -20.18
N PRO A 65 -27.14 -6.28 -19.44
CA PRO A 65 -25.69 -6.14 -19.23
C PRO A 65 -24.91 -5.98 -20.53
N GLN A 66 -25.27 -6.76 -21.56
CA GLN A 66 -24.63 -6.72 -22.87
C GLN A 66 -24.85 -5.37 -23.57
N GLN A 67 -26.09 -4.84 -23.52
CA GLN A 67 -26.41 -3.54 -24.11
C GLN A 67 -25.63 -2.40 -23.43
N CYS A 68 -25.42 -2.49 -22.12
CA CYS A 68 -24.60 -1.54 -21.37
C CYS A 68 -23.13 -1.61 -21.80
N GLU A 69 -22.59 -2.83 -21.94
CA GLU A 69 -21.22 -3.09 -22.36
C GLU A 69 -20.95 -2.57 -23.78
N ASP A 70 -21.77 -2.97 -24.74
CA ASP A 70 -21.61 -2.59 -26.14
C ASP A 70 -21.71 -1.07 -26.29
N LYS A 71 -22.70 -0.44 -25.64
CA LYS A 71 -22.88 1.01 -25.70
C LYS A 71 -21.71 1.76 -25.11
N PHE A 72 -21.18 1.30 -23.97
CA PHE A 72 -20.02 1.91 -23.33
C PHE A 72 -18.77 1.72 -24.18
N ASN A 73 -18.56 0.54 -24.77
CA ASN A 73 -17.43 0.26 -25.64
C ASN A 73 -17.42 1.17 -26.87
N ASP A 74 -18.58 1.43 -27.49
CA ASP A 74 -18.71 2.38 -28.60
C ASP A 74 -18.37 3.83 -28.22
N LEU A 75 -18.79 4.25 -27.02
CA LEU A 75 -18.45 5.57 -26.48
C LEU A 75 -16.95 5.69 -26.20
N ASN A 76 -16.39 4.69 -25.50
CA ASN A 76 -14.99 4.64 -25.13
C ASN A 76 -14.07 4.58 -26.37
N LYS A 77 -14.48 3.83 -27.41
CA LYS A 77 -13.74 3.76 -28.69
C LYS A 77 -13.65 5.13 -29.36
N ARG A 78 -14.76 5.88 -29.42
CA ARG A 78 -14.76 7.24 -29.98
C ARG A 78 -13.96 8.22 -29.13
N TYR A 79 -14.10 8.16 -27.80
CA TYR A 79 -13.31 8.96 -26.87
C TYR A 79 -11.81 8.73 -27.05
N LYS A 80 -11.37 7.46 -27.09
CA LYS A 80 -9.97 7.10 -27.36
C LYS A 80 -9.50 7.62 -28.70
N ARG A 81 -10.29 7.45 -29.77
CA ARG A 81 -9.91 7.93 -31.10
C ARG A 81 -9.72 9.45 -31.16
N VAL A 82 -10.56 10.24 -30.47
CA VAL A 82 -10.38 11.70 -30.36
C VAL A 82 -9.08 12.03 -29.61
N ASN A 83 -8.80 11.35 -28.50
CA ASN A 83 -7.57 11.53 -27.75
C ASN A 83 -6.32 11.09 -28.52
N ASP A 84 -6.42 10.08 -29.38
CA ASP A 84 -5.30 9.63 -30.22
C ASP A 84 -5.01 10.62 -31.36
N LEU A 85 -6.04 11.27 -31.90
CA LEU A 85 -5.89 12.27 -32.96
C LEU A 85 -5.39 13.63 -32.45
N LEU A 86 -5.86 14.07 -31.28
CA LEU A 86 -5.59 15.42 -30.76
C LEU A 86 -4.61 15.44 -29.58
N GLY A 87 -4.44 14.33 -28.87
CA GLY A 87 -3.74 14.24 -27.59
C GLY A 87 -4.65 14.56 -26.39
N LYS A 88 -4.44 13.87 -25.27
CA LYS A 88 -5.30 13.95 -24.05
C LYS A 88 -5.51 15.38 -23.51
N GLY A 89 -4.49 16.24 -23.59
CA GLY A 89 -4.56 17.62 -23.11
C GLY A 89 -5.27 18.55 -24.10
N THR A 90 -4.94 18.43 -25.39
CA THR A 90 -5.46 19.31 -26.44
C THR A 90 -6.90 18.97 -26.81
N ALA A 91 -7.28 17.68 -26.78
CA ALA A 91 -8.64 17.23 -27.04
C ALA A 91 -9.67 17.98 -26.19
N CYS A 92 -9.38 18.22 -24.90
CA CYS A 92 -10.29 18.95 -24.03
C CYS A 92 -10.49 20.41 -24.47
N ARG A 93 -9.41 21.08 -24.87
CA ARG A 93 -9.45 22.47 -25.34
C ARG A 93 -10.24 22.59 -26.65
N VAL A 94 -10.04 21.64 -27.57
CA VAL A 94 -10.71 21.60 -28.88
C VAL A 94 -12.19 21.21 -28.76
N VAL A 95 -12.55 20.38 -27.78
CA VAL A 95 -13.96 20.06 -27.48
C VAL A 95 -14.71 21.31 -26.99
N GLU A 96 -14.06 22.16 -26.21
CA GLU A 96 -14.64 23.41 -25.69
C GLU A 96 -14.67 24.53 -26.73
N ASN A 97 -13.65 24.59 -27.59
CA ASN A 97 -13.58 25.54 -28.67
C ASN A 97 -13.07 24.88 -29.96
N GLN A 98 -14.00 24.50 -30.85
CA GLN A 98 -13.68 23.79 -32.09
C GLN A 98 -12.86 24.63 -33.08
N SER A 99 -12.90 25.97 -33.01
CA SER A 99 -12.11 26.82 -33.92
C SER A 99 -10.61 26.64 -33.73
N LEU A 100 -10.18 26.15 -32.55
CA LEU A 100 -8.78 25.83 -32.27
C LEU A 100 -8.23 24.76 -33.22
N LEU A 101 -9.08 23.87 -33.73
CA LEU A 101 -8.65 22.80 -34.64
C LEU A 101 -8.06 23.37 -35.96
N GLU A 102 -8.50 24.55 -36.38
CA GLU A 102 -8.03 25.19 -37.61
C GLU A 102 -6.60 25.70 -37.46
N THR A 103 -6.28 26.24 -36.28
CA THR A 103 -4.95 26.77 -35.93
C THR A 103 -3.90 25.70 -35.59
N MET A 104 -4.32 24.44 -35.40
CA MET A 104 -3.40 23.35 -35.06
C MET A 104 -2.58 22.85 -36.26
N ASP A 105 -1.35 22.44 -36.03
CA ASP A 105 -0.52 21.79 -37.05
C ASP A 105 -0.86 20.29 -37.15
N LEU A 106 -1.96 19.99 -37.83
CA LEU A 106 -2.46 18.64 -38.09
C LEU A 106 -2.77 18.48 -39.57
N SER A 107 -2.61 17.25 -40.07
CA SER A 107 -3.03 16.90 -41.43
C SER A 107 -4.51 17.28 -41.65
N PRO A 108 -4.88 17.84 -42.82
CA PRO A 108 -6.27 18.17 -43.14
C PRO A 108 -7.23 17.00 -42.94
N LYS A 109 -6.77 15.77 -43.22
CA LYS A 109 -7.53 14.54 -43.01
C LYS A 109 -7.80 14.28 -41.51
N ALA A 110 -6.80 14.49 -40.66
CA ALA A 110 -6.94 14.32 -39.21
C ALA A 110 -7.86 15.39 -38.59
N LYS A 111 -7.77 16.64 -39.08
CA LYS A 111 -8.69 17.72 -38.68
C LYS A 111 -10.14 17.37 -39.02
N GLU A 112 -10.38 16.86 -40.23
CA GLU A 112 -11.74 16.51 -40.65
C GLU A 112 -12.29 15.29 -39.88
N GLU A 113 -11.47 14.27 -39.62
CA GLU A 113 -11.84 13.14 -38.75
C GLU A 113 -12.18 13.61 -37.32
N ALA A 114 -11.36 14.48 -36.74
CA ALA A 114 -11.61 15.05 -35.42
C ALA A 114 -12.91 15.87 -35.40
N ARG A 115 -13.15 16.74 -36.39
CA ARG A 115 -14.40 17.50 -36.54
C ARG A 115 -15.63 16.59 -36.58
N LYS A 116 -15.60 15.50 -37.36
CA LYS A 116 -16.70 14.54 -37.44
C LYS A 116 -16.99 13.85 -36.11
N LEU A 117 -15.95 13.48 -35.38
CA LEU A 117 -16.09 12.88 -34.05
C LEU A 117 -16.64 13.88 -33.03
N LEU A 118 -16.18 15.13 -33.08
CA LEU A 118 -16.59 16.24 -32.20
C LEU A 118 -18.02 16.72 -32.46
N ASN A 119 -18.47 16.72 -33.72
CA ASN A 119 -19.85 17.08 -34.09
C ASN A 119 -20.87 15.99 -33.76
N SER A 120 -20.42 14.80 -33.33
CA SER A 120 -21.34 13.77 -32.86
C SER A 120 -22.00 14.20 -31.55
N LYS A 121 -23.33 14.37 -31.55
CA LYS A 121 -24.15 14.67 -30.34
C LYS A 121 -23.92 13.68 -29.19
N HIS A 122 -23.39 12.49 -29.49
CA HIS A 122 -23.14 11.42 -28.53
C HIS A 122 -21.69 11.30 -28.09
N LEU A 123 -20.88 12.35 -28.20
CA LEU A 123 -19.47 12.24 -27.82
C LEU A 123 -19.27 12.08 -26.30
N PHE A 124 -20.13 12.69 -25.47
CA PHE A 124 -20.05 12.65 -23.99
C PHE A 124 -18.62 12.81 -23.45
N PHE A 125 -17.83 13.69 -24.10
CA PHE A 125 -16.40 13.80 -23.85
C PHE A 125 -16.10 14.24 -22.42
N ARG A 126 -16.89 15.21 -21.92
CA ARG A 126 -16.72 15.75 -20.57
C ARG A 126 -17.00 14.69 -19.52
N GLU A 127 -18.06 13.91 -19.70
CA GLU A 127 -18.45 12.84 -18.80
C GLU A 127 -17.43 11.71 -18.82
N MET A 128 -16.93 11.32 -20.01
CA MET A 128 -15.87 10.33 -20.13
C MET A 128 -14.55 10.79 -19.49
N LYS A 129 -14.14 12.04 -19.73
CA LYS A 129 -12.92 12.60 -19.13
C LYS A 129 -13.03 12.73 -17.62
N ALA A 130 -14.16 13.22 -17.11
CA ALA A 130 -14.40 13.33 -15.67
C ALA A 130 -14.34 11.95 -15.00
N ALA A 131 -14.89 10.93 -15.66
CA ALA A 131 -14.86 9.58 -15.15
C ALA A 131 -13.46 8.94 -15.17
N GLU A 132 -12.66 9.17 -16.23
CA GLU A 132 -11.23 8.76 -16.28
C GLU A 132 -10.40 9.44 -15.18
N LEU A 133 -10.65 10.73 -14.90
CA LEU A 133 -9.93 11.48 -13.86
C LEU A 133 -10.27 10.99 -12.44
N GLU A 134 -11.53 10.65 -12.17
CA GLU A 134 -11.92 10.11 -10.87
C GLU A 134 -11.28 8.74 -10.61
N GLU A 135 -11.22 7.88 -11.64
CA GLU A 135 -10.51 6.59 -11.54
C GLU A 135 -9.02 6.79 -11.19
N GLN A 136 -8.36 7.74 -11.84
CA GLN A 136 -6.96 8.07 -11.52
C GLN A 136 -6.82 8.60 -10.09
N ARG A 137 -7.70 9.49 -9.65
CA ARG A 137 -7.71 10.06 -8.29
C ARG A 137 -7.79 8.96 -7.23
N VAL A 138 -8.72 8.02 -7.39
CA VAL A 138 -8.88 6.88 -6.47
C VAL A 138 -7.63 5.98 -6.49
N ALA A 139 -7.06 5.71 -7.67
CA ALA A 139 -5.83 4.93 -7.77
C ALA A 139 -4.64 5.57 -7.03
N TYR A 140 -4.48 6.90 -7.13
CA TYR A 140 -3.45 7.62 -6.37
C TYR A 140 -3.68 7.54 -4.86
N GLN A 141 -4.92 7.71 -4.40
CA GLN A 141 -5.27 7.58 -2.98
C GLN A 141 -4.96 6.18 -2.44
N CYS A 142 -5.34 5.13 -3.18
CA CYS A 142 -4.99 3.74 -2.83
C CYS A 142 -3.47 3.53 -2.73
N ARG A 143 -2.68 4.09 -3.65
CA ARG A 143 -1.22 4.00 -3.62
C ARG A 143 -0.62 4.75 -2.43
N ALA A 144 -1.12 5.96 -2.14
CA ALA A 144 -0.69 6.75 -1.00
C ALA A 144 -0.94 6.03 0.32
N PHE A 145 -2.14 5.46 0.51
CA PHE A 145 -2.48 4.70 1.70
C PHE A 145 -1.59 3.45 1.88
N GLN A 146 -1.26 2.75 0.80
CA GLN A 146 -0.34 1.62 0.87
C GLN A 146 1.07 2.04 1.32
N LEU A 147 1.56 3.19 0.83
CA LEU A 147 2.85 3.74 1.26
C LEU A 147 2.84 4.16 2.73
N GLU A 148 1.76 4.80 3.20
CA GLU A 148 1.59 5.12 4.63
C GLU A 148 1.60 3.86 5.49
N ARG A 149 0.92 2.79 5.07
CA ARG A 149 0.93 1.52 5.79
C ARG A 149 2.34 0.92 5.90
N GLN A 150 3.15 1.01 4.84
CA GLN A 150 4.55 0.57 4.90
C GLN A 150 5.38 1.47 5.82
N ARG A 151 5.17 2.78 5.78
CA ARG A 151 5.82 3.75 6.68
C ARG A 151 5.51 3.46 8.14
N PHE A 152 4.25 3.13 8.49
CA PHE A 152 3.89 2.75 9.85
C PHE A 152 4.58 1.46 10.32
N LYS A 153 4.67 0.45 9.46
CA LYS A 153 5.43 -0.78 9.77
C LYS A 153 6.90 -0.47 10.03
N TRP A 154 7.51 0.34 9.17
CA TRP A 154 8.91 0.73 9.31
C TRP A 154 9.14 1.56 10.56
N LEU A 155 8.27 2.53 10.86
CA LEU A 155 8.36 3.35 12.06
C LEU A 155 8.31 2.47 13.31
N ARG A 156 7.33 1.56 13.40
CA ARG A 156 7.21 0.62 14.53
C ARG A 156 8.46 -0.25 14.68
N PHE A 157 9.00 -0.78 13.58
CA PHE A 157 10.23 -1.56 13.58
C PHE A 157 11.41 -0.72 14.09
N SER A 158 11.62 0.47 13.52
CA SER A 158 12.71 1.38 13.86
C SER A 158 12.67 1.80 15.33
N THR A 159 11.50 2.19 15.85
CA THR A 159 11.35 2.57 17.26
C THR A 159 11.58 1.38 18.19
N ASN A 160 11.16 0.18 17.79
CA ASN A 160 11.40 -1.02 18.60
C ASN A 160 12.90 -1.37 18.65
N LYS A 161 13.59 -1.23 17.51
CA LYS A 161 15.02 -1.47 17.41
C LYS A 161 15.83 -0.46 18.22
N GLN A 162 15.43 0.81 18.18
CA GLN A 162 16.06 1.86 18.98
C GLN A 162 16.00 1.56 20.48
N ARG A 163 14.81 1.21 20.99
CA ARG A 163 14.63 0.84 22.41
C ARG A 163 15.43 -0.40 22.81
N GLU A 164 15.57 -1.36 21.91
CA GLU A 164 16.40 -2.55 22.14
C GLU A 164 17.88 -2.20 22.28
N MET A 165 18.40 -1.34 21.39
CA MET A 165 19.78 -0.86 21.48
C MET A 165 20.03 -0.08 22.76
N GLU A 166 19.10 0.76 23.20
CA GLU A 166 19.20 1.49 24.47
C GLU A 166 19.24 0.55 25.68
N ARG A 167 18.43 -0.52 25.68
CA ARG A 167 18.52 -1.57 26.72
C ARG A 167 19.88 -2.24 26.73
N MET A 168 20.41 -2.62 25.56
CA MET A 168 21.73 -3.24 25.46
C MET A 168 22.86 -2.32 25.98
N LYS A 169 22.77 -1.00 25.74
CA LYS A 169 23.74 -0.03 26.27
C LYS A 169 23.71 0.03 27.80
N LEU A 170 22.52 0.13 28.39
CA LEU A 170 22.37 0.17 29.84
C LEU A 170 22.84 -1.12 30.51
N GLU A 171 22.58 -2.27 29.89
CA GLU A 171 23.05 -3.56 30.39
C GLU A 171 24.58 -3.68 30.33
N ASN A 172 25.22 -3.19 29.27
CA ASN A 172 26.67 -3.18 29.16
C ASN A 172 27.31 -2.27 30.23
N GLU A 173 26.71 -1.09 30.47
CA GLU A 173 27.14 -0.18 31.52
C GLU A 173 26.98 -0.78 32.92
N ARG A 174 25.86 -1.46 33.18
CA ARG A 174 25.62 -2.22 34.42
C ARG A 174 26.72 -3.25 34.65
N LEU A 175 27.02 -4.08 33.65
CA LEU A 175 28.06 -5.10 33.73
C LEU A 175 29.45 -4.48 33.93
N ARG A 176 29.73 -3.32 33.33
CA ARG A 176 30.99 -2.60 33.56
C ARG A 176 31.13 -2.18 35.02
N LEU A 177 30.10 -1.56 35.59
CA LEU A 177 30.09 -1.15 37.00
C LEU A 177 30.18 -2.36 37.95
N GLU A 178 29.57 -3.48 37.59
CA GLU A 178 29.66 -4.73 38.34
C GLU A 178 31.08 -5.33 38.29
N ASN A 179 31.72 -5.34 37.12
CA ASN A 179 33.14 -5.71 36.97
C ASN A 179 34.07 -4.81 37.81
N ASP A 180 33.86 -3.48 37.76
CA ASP A 180 34.63 -2.51 38.54
C ASP A 180 34.45 -2.75 40.05
N ARG A 181 33.21 -3.00 40.50
CA ARG A 181 32.90 -3.36 41.89
C ARG A 181 33.61 -4.64 42.32
N MET A 182 33.57 -5.69 41.50
CA MET A 182 34.24 -6.96 41.80
C MET A 182 35.75 -6.78 41.89
N ALA A 183 36.36 -5.99 41.02
CA ALA A 183 37.79 -5.68 41.06
C ALA A 183 38.19 -4.94 42.36
N LEU A 184 37.36 -3.99 42.81
CA LEU A 184 37.58 -3.30 44.08
C LEU A 184 37.49 -4.23 45.29
N LEU A 185 36.51 -5.14 45.30
CA LEU A 185 36.38 -6.14 46.37
C LEU A 185 37.59 -7.10 46.42
N LEU A 186 38.07 -7.55 45.26
CA LEU A 186 39.29 -8.36 45.18
C LEU A 186 40.50 -7.59 45.70
N ARG A 187 40.66 -6.32 45.31
CA ARG A 187 41.76 -5.48 45.79
C ARG A 187 41.68 -5.23 47.29
N GLN A 188 40.49 -5.04 47.84
CA GLN A 188 40.28 -4.93 49.28
C GLN A 188 40.68 -6.22 50.00
N ARG A 189 40.28 -7.39 49.47
CA ARG A 189 40.67 -8.69 50.04
C ARG A 189 42.18 -8.94 49.98
N GLU A 190 42.85 -8.55 48.89
CA GLU A 190 44.32 -8.56 48.79
C GLU A 190 44.95 -7.73 49.91
N LEU A 191 44.43 -6.53 50.17
CA LEU A 191 44.93 -5.65 51.23
C LEU A 191 44.67 -6.22 52.64
N GLU A 192 43.50 -6.81 52.88
CA GLU A 192 43.18 -7.51 54.15
C GLU A 192 44.15 -8.67 54.42
N LEU A 193 44.49 -9.46 53.40
CA LEU A 193 45.46 -10.54 53.52
C LEU A 193 46.87 -10.02 53.81
N ILE A 194 47.26 -8.88 53.22
CA ILE A 194 48.55 -8.23 53.48
C ILE A 194 48.60 -7.64 54.91
N GLN A 195 47.51 -7.03 55.38
CA GLN A 195 47.42 -6.48 56.75
C GLN A 195 47.32 -7.57 57.82
N GLY A 196 46.59 -8.66 57.54
CA GLY A 196 46.52 -9.86 58.39
C GLY A 196 47.82 -10.68 58.41
N GLY A 197 48.72 -10.44 57.44
CA GLY A 197 50.07 -11.02 57.42
C GLY A 197 51.08 -10.35 58.36
N ASN A 198 50.72 -9.23 59.01
CA ASN A 198 51.61 -8.46 59.87
C ASN A 198 51.22 -8.47 61.37
N GLY A 199 50.25 -9.30 61.77
CA GLY A 199 49.89 -9.55 63.16
C GLY A 199 49.62 -11.04 63.37
N GLY A 200 50.53 -11.72 64.07
CA GLY A 200 50.54 -13.18 64.19
C GLY A 200 49.33 -13.81 64.90
N GLY A 201 49.12 -15.10 64.61
CA GLY A 201 48.26 -16.01 65.37
C GLY A 201 47.14 -16.63 64.53
N GLY A 202 47.42 -17.76 63.88
CA GLY A 202 46.44 -18.47 63.06
C GLY A 202 45.37 -19.19 63.87
N VAL A 203 44.13 -19.22 63.36
CA VAL A 203 43.23 -20.40 63.37
C VAL A 203 42.15 -20.22 62.27
N SER A 204 41.73 -21.34 61.66
CA SER A 204 40.43 -21.59 61.00
C SER A 204 40.22 -21.21 59.52
N SER A 205 40.92 -21.95 58.65
CA SER A 205 40.66 -22.00 57.18
C SER A 205 39.45 -22.87 56.76
N SER A 206 38.65 -23.41 57.69
CA SER A 206 37.61 -24.40 57.32
C SER A 206 36.23 -23.79 57.06
N ALA A 207 35.89 -22.65 57.68
CA ALA A 207 34.53 -22.10 57.62
C ALA A 207 34.27 -21.18 56.41
N GLU A 208 35.29 -20.49 55.89
CA GLU A 208 35.11 -19.51 54.80
C GLU A 208 35.01 -20.17 53.40
N GLN A 209 35.47 -21.41 53.23
CA GLN A 209 35.37 -22.12 51.94
C GLN A 209 33.95 -22.64 51.65
N GLN A 210 33.05 -22.68 52.63
CA GLN A 210 31.72 -23.28 52.45
C GLN A 210 30.65 -22.32 51.89
N LEU A 211 30.92 -21.00 51.84
CA LEU A 211 29.92 -19.98 51.47
C LEU A 211 30.00 -19.49 50.01
N MET A 212 31.06 -19.81 49.27
CA MET A 212 31.19 -19.40 47.85
C MET A 212 30.59 -20.37 46.84
N LEU A 213 30.19 -21.58 47.26
CA LEU A 213 29.66 -22.62 46.36
C LEU A 213 28.12 -22.71 46.32
N GLN A 214 27.39 -21.80 46.96
CA GLN A 214 25.92 -21.87 47.01
C GLN A 214 25.20 -20.83 46.13
N ASN A 215 25.88 -19.87 45.50
CA ASN A 215 25.19 -18.78 44.79
C ASN A 215 25.29 -18.82 43.26
N THR A 216 25.68 -19.96 42.68
CA THR A 216 25.63 -20.19 41.24
C THR A 216 24.47 -21.12 40.90
N ASN A 217 23.23 -20.63 40.91
CA ASN A 217 22.17 -21.38 40.23
C ASN A 217 21.08 -20.49 39.59
N ALA A 218 21.11 -20.54 38.25
CA ALA A 218 20.01 -20.51 37.30
C ALA A 218 19.05 -19.30 37.26
N ASN A 219 19.23 -18.46 36.23
CA ASN A 219 18.12 -17.78 35.57
C ASN A 219 17.68 -18.62 34.36
N PRO A 220 16.50 -19.26 34.35
CA PRO A 220 16.01 -20.05 33.23
C PRO A 220 15.15 -19.16 32.33
N ASN A 221 15.77 -18.42 31.42
CA ASN A 221 15.06 -17.85 30.27
C ASN A 221 16.05 -17.49 29.16
N ASN A 222 16.60 -18.50 28.51
CA ASN A 222 17.15 -18.34 27.18
C ASN A 222 16.87 -19.62 26.36
N SER A 223 15.63 -19.77 25.93
CA SER A 223 15.28 -20.68 24.83
C SER A 223 15.78 -20.04 23.53
N ALA A 224 17.06 -20.27 23.25
CA ALA A 224 17.62 -20.14 21.92
C ALA A 224 16.93 -21.14 20.98
N THR A 225 16.18 -20.62 20.01
CA THR A 225 15.71 -21.38 18.85
C THR A 225 16.90 -21.70 17.95
N THR A 226 17.24 -22.98 17.86
CA THR A 226 18.21 -23.54 16.91
C THR A 226 17.68 -23.47 15.48
N VAL A 227 18.62 -23.24 14.57
CA VAL A 227 18.51 -23.17 13.09
C VAL A 227 17.93 -24.43 12.48
#